data_AF-A0A8T2ML10-F1
#
_entry.id   AF-A0A8T2ML10-F1
#
_cell.length_a   1.000
_cell.length_b   1.000
_cell.length_c   1.000
_cell.angle_alpha   90.00
_cell.angle_beta   90.00
_cell.angle_gamma   90.00
#
_symmetry.space_group_name_H-M   'P 1'
#
loop_
_entity.id
_entity.type
_entity.pdbx_description
1 polymer ?
#
loop_
_entity_poly.entity_id
_entity_poly.type
_entity_poly.pdbx_seq_one_letter_code
_entity_poly.pdbx_strand_id
1 'polypeptide(L)'
;MKHLKLTLVSQVLLLVVLVAEDSWALSCLPCYMAKCQESLQCPGGKLLEPCRCCHECAKQKDEICGGPFDDSGSLQQYILGCDEGLVCVLSGRFSLGVCKGLYEITTQVPTTTTSKNQRVQQEFIEWLKSKNLYELYSGRR
;
A
#
# COMPACT_ATOMS: atom_id res chain seq x y z
N MET A 1 -18.77 -45.21 22.41
CA MET A 1 -18.90 -44.62 21.05
C MET A 1 -19.95 -43.52 20.94
N LYS A 2 -21.11 -43.59 21.62
CA LYS A 2 -22.18 -42.56 21.53
C LYS A 2 -21.78 -41.20 22.15
N HIS A 3 -21.13 -41.21 23.31
CA HIS A 3 -20.64 -40.00 23.98
C HIS A 3 -19.55 -39.28 23.16
N LEU A 4 -18.64 -40.03 22.51
CA LEU A 4 -17.60 -39.47 21.64
C LEU A 4 -18.18 -38.75 20.40
N LYS A 5 -19.25 -39.31 19.82
CA LYS A 5 -19.98 -38.67 18.72
C LYS A 5 -20.69 -37.39 19.18
N LEU A 6 -21.28 -37.41 20.39
CA LEU A 6 -21.98 -36.26 20.95
C LEU A 6 -21.03 -35.10 21.28
N THR A 7 -19.85 -35.41 21.84
CA THR A 7 -18.81 -34.40 22.12
C THR A 7 -18.22 -33.80 20.85
N LEU A 8 -17.98 -34.61 19.82
CA LEU A 8 -17.52 -34.13 18.51
C LEU A 8 -18.55 -33.20 17.85
N VAL A 9 -19.83 -33.57 17.87
CA VAL A 9 -20.91 -32.72 17.32
C VAL A 9 -21.00 -31.39 18.07
N SER A 10 -20.90 -31.40 19.40
CA SER A 10 -20.92 -30.18 20.21
C SER A 10 -19.73 -29.27 19.94
N GLN A 11 -18.52 -29.81 19.78
CA GLN A 11 -17.31 -29.04 19.46
C GLN A 11 -17.38 -28.43 18.05
N VAL A 12 -17.86 -29.20 17.07
CA VAL A 12 -18.04 -28.70 15.69
C VAL A 12 -19.10 -27.60 15.65
N LEU A 13 -20.22 -27.77 16.37
CA LEU A 13 -21.26 -26.74 16.43
C LEU A 13 -20.74 -25.44 17.06
N LEU A 14 -19.95 -25.53 18.12
CA LEU A 14 -19.32 -24.36 18.76
C LEU A 14 -18.36 -23.65 17.81
N LEU A 15 -17.53 -24.40 17.07
CA LEU A 15 -16.63 -23.84 16.05
C LEU A 15 -17.39 -23.13 14.94
N VAL A 16 -18.51 -23.68 14.47
CA VAL A 16 -19.34 -23.06 13.42
C VAL A 16 -19.95 -21.74 13.89
N VAL A 17 -20.42 -21.67 15.14
CA VAL A 17 -20.99 -20.43 15.71
C VAL A 17 -19.92 -19.34 15.83
N LEU A 18 -18.73 -19.67 16.31
CA LEU A 18 -17.63 -18.71 16.44
C LEU A 18 -17.21 -18.13 15.08
N VAL A 19 -17.04 -18.99 14.07
CA VAL A 19 -16.67 -18.55 12.70
C VAL A 19 -17.77 -17.71 12.05
N ALA A 20 -19.04 -17.99 12.33
CA ALA A 20 -20.16 -17.22 11.79
C ALA A 20 -20.27 -15.81 12.38
N GLU A 21 -20.08 -15.65 13.69
CA GLU A 21 -20.10 -14.34 14.37
C GLU A 21 -18.93 -13.45 13.92
N ASP A 22 -17.73 -14.03 13.77
CA ASP A 22 -16.53 -13.30 13.34
C ASP A 22 -16.62 -12.80 11.88
N SER A 23 -17.44 -13.47 11.04
CA SER A 23 -17.59 -13.10 9.63
C SER A 23 -18.26 -11.72 9.43
N TRP A 24 -19.07 -11.27 10.39
CA TRP A 24 -19.76 -9.98 10.30
C TRP A 24 -18.85 -8.83 10.75
N ALA A 25 -17.88 -9.10 11.63
CA ALA A 25 -16.89 -8.12 12.08
C ALA A 25 -15.88 -7.71 10.98
N LEU A 26 -15.72 -8.52 9.94
CA LEU A 26 -14.89 -8.24 8.76
C LEU A 26 -15.65 -7.54 7.63
N SER A 27 -16.94 -7.27 7.80
CA SER A 27 -17.79 -6.69 6.76
C SER A 27 -18.16 -5.24 7.08
N CYS A 28 -18.13 -4.39 6.06
CA CYS A 28 -18.50 -2.98 6.20
C CYS A 28 -20.01 -2.83 6.49
N LEU A 29 -20.34 -1.91 7.40
CA LEU A 29 -21.71 -1.48 7.61
C LEU A 29 -22.26 -0.84 6.32
N PRO A 30 -23.53 -1.09 5.94
CA PRO A 30 -24.14 -0.41 4.81
C PRO A 30 -24.11 1.12 4.97
N CYS A 31 -23.75 1.86 3.92
CA CYS A 31 -23.53 3.31 4.02
C CYS A 31 -24.74 4.13 4.50
N TYR A 32 -25.96 3.68 4.22
CA TYR A 32 -27.17 4.38 4.71
C TYR A 32 -27.34 4.30 6.24
N MET A 33 -26.65 3.37 6.90
CA MET A 33 -26.58 3.26 8.36
C MET A 33 -25.36 3.98 8.94
N ALA A 34 -24.40 4.39 8.11
CA ALA A 34 -23.20 5.08 8.55
C ALA A 34 -23.52 6.53 8.93
N LYS A 35 -23.03 6.97 10.10
CA LYS A 35 -23.14 8.37 10.54
C LYS A 35 -21.84 9.09 10.19
N CYS A 36 -21.83 9.77 9.04
CA CYS A 36 -20.69 10.58 8.62
C CYS A 36 -20.76 11.98 9.24
N GLN A 37 -19.59 12.61 9.40
CA GLN A 37 -19.53 14.00 9.83
C GLN A 37 -19.96 14.93 8.69
N GLU A 38 -20.96 15.78 8.94
CA GLU A 38 -21.58 16.64 7.92
C GLU A 38 -20.67 17.78 7.44
N SER A 39 -19.87 18.36 8.34
CA SER A 39 -18.99 19.48 8.06
C SER A 39 -17.54 19.16 8.40
N LEU A 40 -16.91 18.36 7.55
CA LEU A 40 -15.48 18.07 7.69
C LEU A 40 -14.64 19.20 7.10
N GLN A 41 -13.92 19.93 7.95
CA GLN A 41 -12.93 20.93 7.58
C GLN A 41 -11.54 20.29 7.67
N CYS A 42 -10.90 20.11 6.52
CA CYS A 42 -9.61 19.46 6.45
C CYS A 42 -8.52 20.48 6.12
N PRO A 43 -7.30 20.31 6.69
CA PRO A 43 -6.16 21.14 6.34
C PRO A 43 -5.79 21.04 4.85
N GLY A 44 -6.18 19.95 4.18
CA GLY A 44 -6.17 19.86 2.72
C GLY A 44 -7.25 18.91 2.20
N GLY A 45 -6.85 17.87 1.47
CA GLY A 45 -7.75 16.96 0.77
C GLY A 45 -8.65 16.10 1.67
N LYS A 46 -9.62 15.46 1.02
CA LYS A 46 -10.54 14.49 1.63
C LYS A 46 -10.40 13.15 0.93
N LEU A 47 -10.38 12.08 1.71
CA LEU A 47 -10.31 10.71 1.23
C LEU A 47 -11.50 9.91 1.75
N LEU A 48 -11.81 8.82 1.06
CA LEU A 48 -12.85 7.90 1.51
C LEU A 48 -12.26 6.92 2.53
N GLU A 49 -13.03 6.70 3.59
CA GLU A 49 -12.74 5.69 4.62
C GLU A 49 -12.63 4.27 4.05
N PRO A 50 -12.02 3.31 4.77
CA PRO A 50 -11.90 1.90 4.38
C PRO A 50 -13.20 1.21 3.90
N CYS A 51 -14.35 1.72 4.30
CA CYS A 51 -15.66 1.22 3.87
C CYS A 51 -16.32 2.06 2.75
N ARG A 52 -15.64 3.09 2.24
CA ARG A 52 -16.07 4.02 1.17
C ARG A 52 -17.42 4.69 1.39
N CYS A 53 -17.85 4.85 2.64
CA CYS A 53 -19.12 5.52 2.97
C CYS A 53 -18.93 6.98 3.37
N CYS A 54 -17.91 7.25 4.20
CA CYS A 54 -17.65 8.58 4.74
C CYS A 54 -16.34 9.13 4.21
N HIS A 55 -16.25 10.46 4.14
CA HIS A 55 -14.99 11.13 3.87
C HIS A 55 -14.28 11.42 5.20
N GLU A 56 -12.95 11.28 5.18
CA GLU A 56 -12.03 11.72 6.22
C GLU A 56 -10.96 12.65 5.64
N CYS A 57 -10.22 13.33 6.52
CA CYS A 57 -9.16 14.21 6.09
C CYS A 57 -7.93 13.43 5.64
N ALA A 58 -7.37 13.83 4.50
CA ALA A 58 -6.12 13.28 4.01
C ALA A 58 -4.96 13.62 4.97
N LYS A 59 -4.08 12.65 5.18
CA LYS A 59 -2.92 12.80 6.06
C LYS A 59 -1.92 13.78 5.48
N GLN A 60 -1.47 14.70 6.31
CA GLN A 60 -0.54 15.75 5.94
C GLN A 60 0.90 15.24 6.01
N LYS A 61 1.84 16.10 5.58
CA LYS A 61 3.26 15.76 5.60
C LYS A 61 3.71 15.37 7.01
N ASP A 62 4.53 14.32 7.09
CA ASP A 62 5.09 13.76 8.32
C ASP A 62 4.07 13.10 9.26
N GLU A 63 2.80 12.99 8.86
CA GLU A 63 1.81 12.23 9.60
C GLU A 63 1.90 10.73 9.31
N ILE A 64 1.44 9.93 10.28
CA ILE A 64 1.39 8.48 10.17
C ILE A 64 0.29 8.08 9.18
N CYS A 65 0.67 7.22 8.25
CA CYS A 65 -0.20 6.57 7.29
C CYS A 65 -0.02 5.04 7.40
N GLY A 66 -0.84 4.25 6.73
CA GLY A 66 -0.76 2.79 6.78
C GLY A 66 -1.89 2.11 7.55
N GLY A 67 -1.70 0.82 7.86
CA GLY A 67 -2.58 0.02 8.71
C GLY A 67 -2.86 -1.39 8.15
N PRO A 68 -3.38 -2.32 8.97
CA PRO A 68 -3.54 -3.74 8.67
C PRO A 68 -4.78 -4.11 7.83
N PHE A 69 -5.43 -3.15 7.16
CA PHE A 69 -6.67 -3.41 6.41
C PHE A 69 -6.42 -3.88 4.95
N ASP A 70 -5.24 -4.45 4.67
CA ASP A 70 -4.74 -4.79 3.32
C ASP A 70 -4.86 -6.28 2.92
N ASP A 71 -5.63 -7.10 3.64
CA ASP A 71 -5.72 -8.55 3.38
C ASP A 71 -6.59 -8.95 2.16
N SER A 72 -7.24 -8.02 1.47
CA SER A 72 -8.03 -8.33 0.27
C SER A 72 -7.39 -7.72 -0.97
N GLY A 73 -6.82 -8.59 -1.83
CA GLY A 73 -6.07 -8.27 -3.05
C GLY A 73 -6.84 -7.55 -4.16
N SER A 74 -7.52 -6.45 -3.85
CA SER A 74 -8.12 -5.54 -4.81
C SER A 74 -7.73 -4.10 -4.48
N LEU A 75 -6.78 -3.58 -5.25
CA LEU A 75 -6.49 -2.17 -5.47
C LEU A 75 -6.06 -1.37 -4.22
N GLN A 76 -4.75 -1.37 -4.01
CA GLN A 76 -3.87 -0.33 -3.44
C GLN A 76 -4.48 1.09 -3.30
N GLN A 77 -5.45 1.30 -2.40
CA GLN A 77 -5.88 2.64 -1.97
C GLN A 77 -6.69 2.59 -0.66
N TYR A 78 -6.52 1.55 0.16
CA TYR A 78 -7.06 1.54 1.52
C TYR A 78 -5.92 1.64 2.51
N ILE A 79 -5.43 2.86 2.59
CA ILE A 79 -4.47 3.32 3.57
C ILE A 79 -5.07 4.63 4.08
N LEU A 80 -4.81 5.01 5.34
CA LEU A 80 -4.92 6.41 5.76
C LEU A 80 -4.08 7.26 4.78
N GLY A 81 -4.71 7.72 3.72
CA GLY A 81 -3.99 8.18 2.54
C GLY A 81 -3.43 9.56 2.80
N CYS A 82 -2.26 9.81 2.22
CA CYS A 82 -1.67 11.12 2.28
C CYS A 82 -2.40 12.08 1.32
N ASP A 83 -2.30 13.37 1.60
CA ASP A 83 -2.84 14.42 0.76
C ASP A 83 -2.15 14.48 -0.61
N GLU A 84 -2.72 15.26 -1.53
CA GLU A 84 -2.21 15.40 -2.89
C GLU A 84 -0.72 15.80 -2.89
N GLY A 85 0.09 15.07 -3.67
CA GLY A 85 1.54 15.27 -3.76
C GLY A 85 2.37 14.60 -2.66
N LEU A 86 1.73 13.89 -1.72
CA LEU A 86 2.38 13.09 -0.69
C LEU A 86 2.22 11.60 -0.98
N VAL A 87 3.20 10.80 -0.56
CA VAL A 87 3.21 9.34 -0.67
C VAL A 87 3.46 8.74 0.70
N CYS A 88 2.73 7.68 1.02
CA CYS A 88 2.93 6.92 2.26
C CYS A 88 4.19 6.04 2.14
N VAL A 89 5.24 6.40 2.85
CA VAL A 89 6.48 5.62 2.90
C VAL A 89 6.38 4.64 4.08
N LEU A 90 6.14 3.37 3.77
CA LEU A 90 6.02 2.31 4.76
C LEU A 90 7.36 2.00 5.44
N SER A 91 7.34 1.73 6.74
CA SER A 91 8.52 1.38 7.53
C SER A 91 8.17 0.31 8.56
N GLY A 92 8.81 -0.86 8.45
CA GLY A 92 8.72 -1.93 9.45
C GLY A 92 7.62 -2.97 9.22
N ARG A 93 7.12 -3.55 10.32
CA ARG A 93 6.03 -4.55 10.34
C ARG A 93 4.69 -3.84 10.54
N PHE A 94 3.57 -4.43 10.08
CA PHE A 94 2.18 -3.93 10.19
C PHE A 94 1.74 -2.87 9.17
N SER A 95 2.42 -2.74 8.02
CA SER A 95 2.00 -1.84 6.93
C SER A 95 1.79 -0.39 7.38
N LEU A 96 2.53 0.08 8.40
CA LEU A 96 2.54 1.47 8.87
C LEU A 96 3.66 2.26 8.18
N GLY A 97 3.44 3.56 7.98
CA GLY A 97 4.34 4.46 7.28
C GLY A 97 4.15 5.92 7.66
N VAL A 98 4.85 6.79 6.93
CA VAL A 98 4.79 8.24 7.11
C VAL A 98 4.61 8.93 5.77
N CYS A 99 3.75 9.95 5.72
CA CYS A 99 3.52 10.75 4.53
C CYS A 99 4.72 11.65 4.21
N LYS A 100 5.31 11.46 3.03
CA LYS A 100 6.46 12.24 2.54
C LYS A 100 6.18 12.83 1.17
N GLY A 101 6.82 13.96 0.86
CA GLY A 101 6.75 14.54 -0.47
C GLY A 101 7.49 13.68 -1.49
N LEU A 102 6.94 13.56 -2.71
CA LEU A 102 7.57 12.86 -3.84
C LEU A 102 9.03 13.31 -4.09
N TYR A 103 9.30 14.60 -3.87
CA TYR A 103 10.64 15.16 -4.04
C TYR A 103 11.64 14.66 -2.98
N GLU A 104 11.20 14.32 -1.76
CA GLU A 104 12.07 13.87 -0.66
C GLU A 104 12.46 12.40 -0.78
N ILE A 105 11.59 11.58 -1.37
CA ILE A 105 11.87 10.16 -1.67
C ILE A 105 13.00 10.06 -2.70
N THR A 106 13.03 10.98 -3.66
CA THR A 106 14.06 11.04 -4.70
C THR A 106 15.44 11.40 -4.12
N THR A 107 15.47 12.22 -3.06
CA THR A 107 16.73 12.63 -2.40
C THR A 107 17.31 11.54 -1.50
N GLN A 108 16.49 10.55 -1.09
CA GLN A 108 16.93 9.42 -0.26
C GLN A 108 17.25 8.16 -1.05
N VAL A 109 17.01 8.11 -2.37
CA VAL A 109 17.70 7.13 -3.21
C VAL A 109 19.18 7.48 -3.12
N PRO A 110 20.01 6.68 -2.43
CA PRO A 110 21.43 6.91 -2.52
C PRO A 110 21.76 6.72 -3.99
N THR A 111 22.49 7.66 -4.54
CA THR A 111 23.11 7.67 -5.87
C THR A 111 24.08 6.48 -6.08
N THR A 112 23.91 5.35 -5.38
CA THR A 112 24.77 4.18 -5.40
C THR A 112 24.28 3.07 -6.33
N THR A 113 23.01 3.04 -6.76
CA THR A 113 22.55 2.09 -7.80
C THR A 113 22.51 2.68 -9.21
N THR A 114 22.42 3.99 -9.37
CA THR A 114 22.55 4.63 -10.69
C THR A 114 24.02 4.80 -11.10
N SER A 115 24.94 4.98 -10.14
CA SER A 115 26.38 5.23 -10.42
C SER A 115 27.12 4.03 -11.04
N LYS A 116 26.94 2.81 -10.51
CA LYS A 116 27.59 1.61 -11.10
C LYS A 116 27.08 1.32 -12.50
N ASN A 117 25.77 1.47 -12.72
CA ASN A 117 25.17 1.19 -14.02
C ASN A 117 25.57 2.25 -15.08
N GLN A 118 25.74 3.51 -14.69
CA GLN A 118 26.26 4.57 -15.57
C GLN A 118 27.73 4.37 -15.95
N ARG A 119 28.60 3.97 -15.00
CA ARG A 119 30.01 3.72 -15.31
C ARG A 119 30.18 2.51 -16.24
N VAL A 120 29.43 1.43 -16.03
CA VAL A 120 29.43 0.25 -16.92
C VAL A 120 28.88 0.59 -18.31
N GLN A 121 27.81 1.38 -18.39
CA GLN A 121 27.29 1.89 -19.67
C GLN A 121 28.33 2.74 -20.41
N GLN A 122 29.04 3.64 -19.71
CA GLN A 122 30.07 4.48 -20.31
C GLN A 122 31.27 3.66 -20.79
N GLU A 123 31.74 2.68 -20.01
CA GLU A 123 32.83 1.78 -20.42
C GLU A 123 32.45 0.94 -21.65
N PHE A 124 31.20 0.46 -21.73
CA PHE A 124 30.71 -0.28 -22.89
C PHE A 124 30.62 0.60 -24.14
N ILE A 125 30.14 1.84 -24.01
CA ILE A 125 30.09 2.81 -25.11
C ILE A 125 31.51 3.15 -25.61
N GLU A 126 32.47 3.37 -24.71
CA GLU A 126 33.87 3.63 -25.08
C GLU A 126 34.53 2.39 -25.72
N TRP A 127 34.23 1.19 -25.23
CA TRP A 127 34.67 -0.06 -25.87
C TRP A 127 34.11 -0.19 -27.29
N LEU A 128 32.82 0.09 -27.50
CA LEU A 128 32.19 0.05 -28.82
C LEU A 128 32.84 1.05 -29.80
N LYS A 129 33.16 2.26 -29.33
CA LYS A 129 33.92 3.25 -30.10
C LYS A 129 35.32 2.74 -30.45
N SER A 130 36.02 2.11 -29.51
CA SER A 130 37.37 1.55 -29.75
C SER A 130 37.39 0.44 -30.82
N LYS A 131 36.25 -0.24 -31.02
CA LYS A 131 36.08 -1.31 -32.01
C LYS A 131 35.42 -0.82 -33.31
N ASN A 132 35.12 0.47 -33.46
CA ASN A 132 34.33 1.04 -34.57
C ASN A 132 32.95 0.36 -34.75
N LEU A 133 32.39 -0.22 -33.67
CA LEU A 133 31.08 -0.90 -33.68
C LEU A 133 29.94 0.02 -33.23
N TYR A 134 30.26 1.24 -32.83
CA TYR A 134 29.28 2.19 -32.30
C TYR A 134 28.20 2.54 -33.33
N GLU A 135 28.53 2.73 -34.61
CA GLU A 135 27.56 3.06 -35.67
C GLU A 135 26.61 1.90 -35.99
N LEU A 136 27.10 0.65 -35.91
CA LEU A 136 26.27 -0.56 -36.02
C LEU A 136 25.30 -0.69 -34.86
N TYR A 137 25.77 -0.37 -33.64
CA TYR A 137 24.94 -0.38 -32.44
C TYR A 137 23.92 0.77 -32.40
N SER A 138 24.30 1.97 -32.85
CA SER A 138 23.45 3.18 -32.82
C SER A 138 22.38 3.19 -33.91
N GLY A 139 22.40 2.21 -34.82
CA GLY A 139 21.40 2.06 -35.88
C GLY A 139 21.39 3.19 -36.90
N ARG A 140 22.44 4.02 -36.93
CA ARG A 140 22.57 5.13 -37.87
C ARG A 140 23.26 4.61 -39.13
N ARG A 141 22.45 4.18 -40.09
CA ARG A 141 22.89 4.03 -41.49
C ARG A 141 22.97 5.37 -42.17
#